data_AF-A0A123SJV7-F1
#
_entry.id   AF-A0A123SJV7-F1
#
_cell.length_a   1.000
_cell.length_b   1.000
_cell.length_c   1.000
_cell.angle_alpha   90.00
_cell.angle_beta   90.00
_cell.angle_gamma   90.00
#
_symmetry.space_group_name_H-M   'P 1'
#
loop_
_entity.id
_entity.type
_entity.pdbx_description
1 polymer ?
#
loop_
_entity_poly.entity_id
_entity_poly.type
_entity_poly.pdbx_seq_one_letter_code
_entity_poly.pdbx_strand_id
1 'polypeptide(L)'
;MRAWNVVGKYPIYTDGAVSHTEIAIASTTGGYATYTEKVVGNHMDKPESELVELAREAHFKSEYADRAMAESVQKIDELEQVTKEAKSFMAESKQEFEAIKNRQDAAETERNERFSNLEADMQAKIDDAVAELTIMFTGYAGQFGEEEIAEKTPKDTTPHDVEVEIEE
;
A
#
# COMPACT_ATOMS: atom_id res chain seq x y z
N MET A 1 -19.38 30.32 -38.01
CA MET A 1 -17.98 30.55 -37.58
C MET A 1 -17.79 32.04 -37.43
N ARG A 2 -17.26 32.53 -36.30
CA ARG A 2 -17.01 33.97 -36.11
C ARG A 2 -15.92 34.41 -37.10
N ALA A 3 -16.16 35.46 -37.85
CA ALA A 3 -15.16 36.03 -38.75
C ALA A 3 -14.22 36.96 -37.96
N TRP A 4 -12.94 36.96 -38.34
CA TRP A 4 -11.87 37.68 -37.67
C TRP A 4 -11.10 38.50 -38.69
N ASN A 5 -10.59 39.66 -38.27
CA ASN A 5 -9.67 40.48 -39.04
C ASN A 5 -8.44 40.83 -38.21
N VAL A 6 -7.30 41.01 -38.88
CA VAL A 6 -6.10 41.54 -38.25
C VAL A 6 -6.29 43.03 -38.02
N VAL A 7 -6.09 43.50 -36.79
CA VAL A 7 -6.16 44.91 -36.41
C VAL A 7 -4.81 45.50 -36.03
N GLY A 8 -3.81 44.64 -35.79
CA GLY A 8 -2.45 45.07 -35.48
C GLY A 8 -1.44 43.95 -35.72
N LYS A 9 -0.23 44.35 -36.09
CA LYS A 9 0.89 43.45 -36.35
C LYS A 9 2.18 44.13 -35.94
N TYR A 10 2.78 43.66 -34.85
CA TYR A 10 3.90 44.35 -34.21
C TYR A 10 5.09 43.38 -34.09
N PRO A 11 6.19 43.62 -34.82
CA PRO A 11 7.41 42.83 -34.65
C PRO A 11 8.12 43.28 -33.37
N ILE A 12 8.41 42.34 -32.48
CA ILE A 12 9.16 42.58 -31.25
C ILE A 12 10.60 42.14 -31.46
N TYR A 13 11.52 43.05 -31.19
CA TYR A 13 12.95 42.85 -31.40
C TYR A 13 13.64 42.39 -30.12
N THR A 14 14.58 41.47 -30.26
CA THR A 14 15.51 41.05 -29.21
C THR A 14 16.87 40.86 -29.87
N ASP A 15 17.89 41.52 -29.33
CA ASP A 15 19.26 41.48 -29.87
C ASP A 15 19.37 41.84 -31.36
N GLY A 16 18.57 42.80 -31.82
CA GLY A 16 18.58 43.28 -33.21
C GLY A 16 17.85 42.38 -34.21
N ALA A 17 17.31 41.24 -33.79
CA ALA A 17 16.48 40.36 -34.62
C ALA A 17 15.03 40.36 -34.12
N VAL A 18 14.06 40.10 -35.00
CA VAL A 18 12.66 39.91 -34.60
C VAL A 18 12.54 38.58 -33.87
N SER A 19 12.23 38.61 -32.58
CA SER A 19 12.08 37.40 -31.77
C SER A 19 10.67 36.82 -31.89
N HIS A 20 9.66 37.68 -31.93
CA HIS A 20 8.26 37.29 -32.09
C HIS A 20 7.46 38.43 -32.72
N THR A 21 6.32 38.09 -33.28
CA THR A 21 5.34 39.04 -33.79
C THR A 21 4.10 38.97 -32.91
N GLU A 22 3.69 40.11 -32.38
CA GLU A 22 2.39 40.25 -31.73
C GLU A 22 1.33 40.51 -32.81
N ILE A 23 0.32 39.65 -32.85
CA ILE A 23 -0.77 39.74 -33.81
C ILE A 23 -2.05 40.04 -33.02
N ALA A 24 -2.63 41.21 -33.29
CA ALA A 24 -3.92 41.58 -32.73
C ALA A 24 -5.03 41.27 -33.74
N ILE A 25 -6.01 40.47 -33.32
CA ILE A 25 -7.19 40.13 -34.11
C ILE A 25 -8.46 40.65 -33.44
N ALA A 26 -9.41 41.11 -34.24
CA ALA A 26 -10.73 41.52 -33.80
C ALA A 26 -11.82 40.69 -34.48
N SER A 27 -12.92 40.47 -33.76
CA SER A 27 -14.09 39.80 -34.30
C SER A 27 -14.88 40.78 -35.18
N THR A 28 -15.12 40.41 -36.44
CA THR A 28 -15.94 41.19 -37.38
C THR A 28 -17.42 40.85 -37.28
N THR A 29 -17.79 39.78 -36.56
CA THR A 29 -19.18 39.32 -36.43
C THR A 29 -19.53 38.96 -34.99
N GLY A 30 -20.55 39.63 -34.45
CA GLY A 30 -21.17 39.31 -33.16
C GLY A 30 -20.30 39.60 -31.94
N GLY A 31 -20.13 40.87 -31.55
CA GLY A 31 -19.54 41.30 -30.27
C GLY A 31 -18.10 41.82 -30.35
N TYR A 32 -17.69 42.66 -29.39
CA TYR A 32 -16.35 43.26 -29.25
C TYR A 32 -15.34 42.27 -28.63
N ALA A 33 -15.00 41.21 -29.36
CA ALA A 33 -13.89 40.35 -28.96
C ALA A 33 -12.61 40.77 -29.69
N THR A 34 -11.57 41.09 -28.92
CA THR A 34 -10.24 41.43 -29.43
C THR A 34 -9.20 40.63 -28.65
N TYR A 35 -8.28 39.98 -29.34
CA TYR A 35 -7.19 39.22 -28.73
C TYR A 35 -5.87 39.66 -29.34
N THR A 36 -4.82 39.71 -28.52
CA THR A 36 -3.46 39.99 -28.97
C THR A 36 -2.60 38.83 -28.53
N GLU A 37 -2.02 38.13 -29.51
CA GLU A 37 -1.29 36.90 -29.28
C GLU A 37 0.15 37.01 -29.76
N LYS A 38 1.04 36.40 -28.99
CA LYS A 38 2.47 36.33 -29.29
C LYS A 38 2.74 35.10 -30.15
N VAL A 39 3.22 35.33 -31.37
CA VAL A 39 3.61 34.26 -32.29
C VAL A 39 5.11 34.33 -32.55
N VAL A 40 5.82 33.23 -32.27
CA VAL A 40 7.29 33.16 -32.37
C VAL A 40 7.75 33.36 -33.81
N GLY A 41 8.78 34.17 -34.00
CA GLY A 41 9.36 34.51 -35.31
C GLY A 41 8.80 35.77 -35.96
N ASN A 42 9.36 36.10 -37.12
CA ASN A 42 8.93 37.22 -37.94
C ASN A 42 7.81 36.79 -38.89
N HIS A 43 6.61 37.36 -38.70
CA HIS A 43 5.46 37.08 -39.54
C HIS A 43 5.06 38.25 -40.42
N MET A 44 5.89 39.31 -40.51
CA MET A 44 5.58 40.59 -41.20
C MET A 44 5.17 40.47 -42.67
N ASP A 45 5.62 39.43 -43.37
CA ASP A 45 5.33 39.23 -44.81
C ASP A 45 4.13 38.32 -45.09
N LYS A 46 3.49 37.76 -44.05
CA LYS A 46 2.37 36.82 -44.20
C LYS A 46 1.03 37.51 -44.49
N PRO A 47 0.13 36.87 -45.26
CA PRO A 47 -1.21 37.37 -45.52
C PRO A 47 -2.09 37.36 -44.26
N GLU A 48 -3.08 38.25 -44.21
CA GLU A 48 -3.96 38.39 -43.04
C GLU A 48 -4.70 37.09 -42.66
N SER A 49 -5.11 36.28 -43.63
CA SER A 49 -5.77 35.00 -43.36
C SER A 49 -4.90 34.05 -42.54
N GLU A 50 -3.60 33.98 -42.86
CA GLU A 50 -2.65 33.13 -42.14
C GLU A 50 -2.31 33.70 -40.76
N LEU A 51 -2.24 35.03 -40.63
CA LEU A 51 -2.04 35.69 -39.33
C LEU A 51 -3.20 35.44 -38.37
N VAL A 52 -4.44 35.45 -38.89
CA VAL A 52 -5.63 35.11 -38.11
C VAL A 52 -5.57 33.67 -37.61
N GLU A 53 -5.15 32.72 -38.44
CA GLU A 53 -4.99 31.32 -38.03
C GLU A 53 -3.90 31.16 -36.97
N LEU A 54 -2.73 31.77 -37.17
CA LEU A 54 -1.63 31.75 -36.21
C LEU A 54 -2.01 32.35 -34.85
N ALA A 55 -2.70 33.49 -34.86
CA ALA A 55 -3.18 34.12 -33.63
C ALA A 55 -4.24 33.24 -32.93
N ARG A 56 -5.17 32.63 -33.67
CA ARG A 56 -6.16 31.73 -33.09
C ARG A 56 -5.56 30.46 -32.51
N GLU A 57 -4.56 29.89 -33.19
CA GLU A 57 -3.85 28.71 -32.70
C GLU A 57 -3.03 29.03 -31.46
N ALA A 58 -2.34 30.17 -31.42
CA ALA A 58 -1.61 30.66 -30.26
C ALA A 58 -2.55 30.88 -29.06
N HIS A 59 -3.67 31.57 -29.28
CA HIS A 59 -4.71 31.77 -28.26
C HIS A 59 -5.20 30.45 -27.70
N PHE A 60 -5.59 29.50 -28.57
CA PHE A 60 -6.08 28.19 -28.14
C PHE A 60 -5.03 27.40 -27.36
N LYS A 61 -3.76 27.43 -27.78
CA LYS A 61 -2.67 26.75 -27.07
C LYS A 61 -2.42 27.36 -25.70
N SER A 62 -2.46 28.69 -25.57
CA SER A 62 -2.27 29.36 -24.27
C SER A 62 -3.39 29.00 -23.30
N GLU A 63 -4.65 29.16 -23.70
CA GLU A 63 -5.82 28.84 -22.89
C GLU A 63 -5.88 27.36 -22.51
N TYR A 64 -5.57 26.46 -23.45
CA TYR A 64 -5.54 25.03 -23.17
C TYR A 64 -4.40 24.67 -22.22
N ALA A 65 -3.21 25.27 -22.37
CA ALA A 65 -2.08 25.04 -21.49
C ALA A 65 -2.37 25.53 -20.07
N ASP A 66 -2.90 26.74 -19.91
CA ASP A 66 -3.21 27.32 -18.60
C ASP A 66 -4.28 26.49 -17.87
N ARG A 67 -5.32 26.07 -18.59
CA ARG A 67 -6.36 25.20 -18.02
C ARG A 67 -5.84 23.81 -17.67
N ALA A 68 -5.07 23.18 -18.55
CA ALA A 68 -4.53 21.85 -18.31
C ALA A 68 -3.54 21.86 -17.14
N MET A 69 -2.73 22.92 -16.98
CA MET A 69 -1.84 23.08 -15.84
C MET A 69 -2.63 23.27 -14.54
N ALA A 70 -3.65 24.13 -14.53
CA ALA A 70 -4.48 24.34 -13.34
C ALA A 70 -5.19 23.06 -12.87
N GLU A 71 -5.80 22.31 -13.80
CA GLU A 71 -6.45 21.03 -13.49
C GLU A 71 -5.45 19.95 -13.05
N SER A 72 -4.23 19.97 -13.60
CA SER A 72 -3.18 19.01 -13.23
C SER A 72 -2.64 19.28 -11.82
N VAL A 73 -2.44 20.55 -11.45
CA VAL A 73 -2.01 20.93 -10.10
C VAL A 73 -3.04 20.50 -9.06
N GLN A 74 -4.32 20.75 -9.30
CA GLN A 74 -5.40 20.32 -8.40
C GLN A 74 -5.40 18.79 -8.20
N LYS A 75 -5.26 18.00 -9.27
CA LYS A 75 -5.20 16.54 -9.18
C LYS A 75 -3.96 16.04 -8.44
N ILE A 76 -2.83 16.73 -8.55
CA ILE A 76 -1.61 16.38 -7.81
C ILE A 76 -1.85 16.59 -6.31
N ASP A 77 -2.42 17.72 -5.91
CA ASP A 77 -2.73 18.01 -4.51
C ASP A 77 -3.68 16.96 -3.91
N GLU A 78 -4.72 16.56 -4.67
CA GLU A 78 -5.64 15.48 -4.26
C GLU A 78 -4.91 14.14 -4.09
N LEU A 79 -4.03 13.77 -5.02
CA LEU A 79 -3.24 12.54 -4.94
C LEU A 79 -2.26 12.55 -3.76
N GLU A 80 -1.65 13.70 -3.45
CA GLU A 80 -0.79 13.85 -2.28
C GLU A 80 -1.56 13.64 -0.98
N GLN A 81 -2.77 14.19 -0.88
CA GLN A 81 -3.64 13.99 0.27
C GLN A 81 -4.02 12.51 0.44
N VAL A 82 -4.50 11.86 -0.63
CA VAL A 82 -4.87 10.43 -0.61
C VAL A 82 -3.67 9.57 -0.23
N THR A 83 -2.48 9.88 -0.75
CA THR A 83 -1.25 9.15 -0.44
C THR A 83 -0.86 9.30 1.03
N LYS A 84 -1.04 10.49 1.61
CA LYS A 84 -0.75 10.73 3.03
C LYS A 84 -1.72 9.96 3.93
N GLU A 85 -3.00 9.97 3.61
CA GLU A 85 -4.03 9.22 4.35
C GLU A 85 -3.76 7.71 4.27
N ALA A 86 -3.43 7.18 3.09
CA ALA A 86 -3.07 5.77 2.90
C ALA A 86 -1.84 5.37 3.73
N LYS A 87 -0.80 6.21 3.77
CA LYS A 87 0.40 5.97 4.60
C LYS A 87 0.06 5.95 6.09
N SER A 88 -0.79 6.86 6.55
CA SER A 88 -1.23 6.89 7.96
C SER A 88 -1.99 5.61 8.31
N PHE A 89 -2.95 5.22 7.48
CA PHE A 89 -3.73 4.00 7.66
C PHE A 89 -2.85 2.74 7.70
N MET A 90 -1.87 2.62 6.79
CA MET A 90 -0.94 1.50 6.79
C MET A 90 -0.08 1.45 8.06
N ALA A 91 0.36 2.62 8.57
CA ALA A 91 1.14 2.68 9.80
C ALA A 91 0.30 2.26 11.02
N GLU A 92 -0.93 2.74 11.14
CA GLU A 92 -1.87 2.35 12.19
C GLU A 92 -2.19 0.86 12.13
N SER A 93 -2.51 0.34 10.94
CA SER A 93 -2.81 -1.09 10.74
C SER A 93 -1.62 -1.98 11.09
N LYS A 94 -0.39 -1.56 10.77
CA LYS A 94 0.82 -2.29 11.19
C LYS A 94 0.96 -2.33 12.72
N GLN A 95 0.71 -1.22 13.39
CA GLN A 95 0.76 -1.14 14.85
C GLN A 95 -0.30 -2.05 15.50
N GLU A 96 -1.52 -2.05 14.98
CA GLU A 96 -2.59 -2.93 15.46
C GLU A 96 -2.23 -4.40 15.24
N PHE A 97 -1.69 -4.74 14.08
CA PHE A 97 -1.26 -6.10 13.75
C PHE A 97 -0.16 -6.59 14.71
N GLU A 98 0.86 -5.75 14.96
CA GLU A 98 1.89 -6.06 15.96
C GLU A 98 1.30 -6.23 17.36
N ALA A 99 0.33 -5.40 17.75
CA ALA A 99 -0.35 -5.54 19.04
C ALA A 99 -1.22 -6.80 19.16
N ILE A 100 -1.81 -7.28 18.06
CA ILE A 100 -2.53 -8.55 18.01
C ILE A 100 -1.55 -9.71 18.10
N LYS A 101 -0.47 -9.66 17.32
CA LYS A 101 0.58 -10.70 17.33
C LYS A 101 1.16 -10.87 18.74
N ASN A 102 1.55 -9.78 19.40
CA ASN A 102 2.07 -9.84 20.77
C ASN A 102 1.06 -10.45 21.76
N ARG A 103 -0.24 -10.17 21.58
CA ARG A 103 -1.30 -10.79 22.41
C ARG A 103 -1.45 -12.29 22.13
N GLN A 104 -1.32 -12.72 20.87
CA GLN A 104 -1.34 -14.13 20.51
C GLN A 104 -0.13 -14.87 21.09
N ASP A 105 1.07 -14.31 20.94
CA ASP A 105 2.31 -14.91 21.46
C ASP A 105 2.26 -15.06 23.00
N ALA A 106 1.74 -14.03 23.69
CA ALA A 106 1.53 -14.08 25.14
C ALA A 106 0.50 -15.15 25.55
N ALA A 107 -0.63 -15.22 24.84
CA ALA A 107 -1.67 -16.21 25.11
C ALA A 107 -1.18 -17.64 24.83
N GLU A 108 -0.37 -17.84 23.80
CA GLU A 108 0.26 -19.13 23.49
C GLU A 108 1.26 -19.55 24.57
N THR A 109 2.07 -18.61 25.05
CA THR A 109 3.00 -18.85 26.15
C THR A 109 2.24 -19.28 27.42
N GLU A 110 1.21 -18.52 27.81
CA GLU A 110 0.37 -18.86 28.97
C GLU A 110 -0.32 -20.23 28.81
N ARG A 111 -0.85 -20.50 27.62
CA ARG A 111 -1.48 -21.78 27.30
C ARG A 111 -0.50 -22.93 27.45
N ASN A 112 0.72 -22.80 26.92
CA ASN A 112 1.75 -23.83 27.00
C ASN A 112 2.19 -24.08 28.45
N GLU A 113 2.33 -23.03 29.27
CA GLU A 113 2.62 -23.17 30.71
C GLU A 113 1.49 -23.93 31.44
N ARG A 114 0.22 -23.61 31.15
CA ARG A 114 -0.93 -24.33 31.73
C ARG A 114 -0.94 -25.80 31.33
N PHE A 115 -0.65 -26.12 30.07
CA PHE A 115 -0.58 -27.50 29.60
C PHE A 115 0.55 -28.27 30.29
N SER A 116 1.75 -27.69 30.39
CA SER A 116 2.86 -28.33 31.08
C SER A 116 2.54 -28.64 32.56
N ASN A 117 1.90 -27.69 33.26
CA ASN A 117 1.47 -27.91 34.64
C ASN A 117 0.39 -29.01 34.75
N LEU A 118 -0.54 -29.06 33.79
CA LEU A 118 -1.57 -30.10 33.75
C LEU A 118 -0.96 -31.48 33.51
N GLU A 119 -0.01 -31.60 32.59
CA GLU A 119 0.71 -32.85 32.33
C GLU A 119 1.45 -33.35 33.58
N ALA A 120 2.11 -32.45 34.31
CA ALA A 120 2.79 -32.79 35.55
C ALA A 120 1.81 -33.28 36.64
N ASP A 121 0.67 -32.61 36.82
CA ASP A 121 -0.37 -33.03 37.78
C ASP A 121 -1.01 -34.37 37.40
N MET A 122 -1.28 -34.59 36.11
CA MET A 122 -1.80 -35.87 35.62
C MET A 122 -0.79 -37.00 35.83
N GLN A 123 0.48 -36.78 35.53
CA GLN A 123 1.52 -37.79 35.74
C GLN A 123 1.64 -38.15 37.22
N ALA A 124 1.66 -37.17 38.13
CA ALA A 124 1.73 -37.41 39.56
C ALA A 124 0.54 -38.26 40.07
N LYS A 125 -0.67 -37.99 39.57
CA LYS A 125 -1.87 -38.78 39.92
C LYS A 125 -1.82 -40.19 39.34
N ILE A 126 -1.30 -40.36 38.13
CA ILE A 126 -1.10 -41.69 37.53
C ILE A 126 -0.10 -42.48 38.36
N ASP A 127 1.03 -41.88 38.73
CA ASP A 127 2.05 -42.54 39.54
C ASP A 127 1.50 -42.99 40.90
N ASP A 128 0.70 -42.14 41.55
CA ASP A 128 0.03 -42.45 42.83
C ASP A 128 -0.97 -43.61 42.67
N ALA A 129 -1.83 -43.55 41.66
CA ALA A 129 -2.79 -44.62 41.38
C ALA A 129 -2.12 -45.97 41.04
N VAL A 130 -1.01 -45.93 40.29
CA VAL A 130 -0.21 -47.12 39.97
C VAL A 130 0.45 -47.69 41.22
N ALA A 131 0.97 -46.84 42.10
CA ALA A 131 1.52 -47.27 43.39
C ALA A 131 0.46 -47.94 44.26
N GLU A 132 -0.74 -47.35 44.38
CA GLU A 132 -1.86 -47.95 45.13
C GLU A 132 -2.29 -49.31 44.56
N LEU A 133 -2.44 -49.41 43.24
CA LEU A 133 -2.75 -50.68 42.57
C LEU A 133 -1.67 -51.73 42.82
N THR A 134 -0.39 -51.35 42.75
CA THR A 134 0.74 -52.25 42.99
C THR A 134 0.72 -52.79 44.42
N ILE A 135 0.43 -51.93 45.40
CA ILE A 135 0.27 -52.33 46.81
C ILE A 135 -0.92 -53.28 46.96
N MET A 136 -2.06 -53.00 46.31
CA MET A 136 -3.22 -53.88 46.35
C MET A 136 -2.93 -55.27 45.77
N PHE A 137 -2.26 -55.34 44.60
CA PHE A 137 -1.89 -56.60 43.96
C PHE A 137 -0.87 -57.39 44.77
N THR A 138 0.18 -56.75 45.29
CA THR A 138 1.21 -57.41 46.10
C THR A 138 0.68 -57.85 47.47
N GLY A 139 -0.17 -57.04 48.11
CA GLY A 139 -0.87 -57.40 49.34
C GLY A 139 -1.84 -58.57 49.15
N TYR A 140 -2.51 -58.64 48.00
CA TYR A 140 -3.39 -59.75 47.63
C TYR A 140 -2.59 -61.03 47.29
N ALA A 141 -1.46 -60.91 46.58
CA ALA A 141 -0.55 -62.03 46.34
C ALA A 141 0.06 -62.55 47.66
N GLY A 142 0.33 -61.69 48.64
CA GLY A 142 0.77 -62.10 49.98
C GLY A 142 -0.28 -62.92 50.77
N GLN A 143 -1.56 -62.86 50.40
CA GLN A 143 -2.62 -63.71 51.00
C GLN A 143 -2.71 -65.11 50.39
N PHE A 144 -2.10 -65.34 49.22
CA PHE A 144 -2.00 -66.64 48.57
C PHE A 144 -0.52 -66.90 48.30
N GLY A 145 0.13 -67.62 49.22
CA GLY A 145 1.59 -67.75 49.35
C GLY A 145 2.40 -67.80 48.05
N GLU A 146 3.59 -67.20 48.13
CA GLU A 146 4.64 -67.09 47.11
C GLU A 146 4.57 -68.13 45.99
N GLU A 147 4.18 -67.67 44.79
CA GLU A 147 4.65 -68.26 43.55
C GLU A 147 5.41 -67.19 42.76
N GLU A 148 6.70 -67.49 42.55
CA GLU A 148 7.73 -66.73 41.88
C GLU A 148 7.27 -66.26 40.48
N ILE A 149 7.28 -64.95 40.21
CA ILE A 149 7.12 -64.42 38.85
C ILE A 149 8.37 -63.61 38.48
N ALA A 150 8.97 -64.08 37.40
CA ALA A 150 10.26 -63.73 36.88
C ALA A 150 10.40 -62.25 36.47
N GLU A 151 11.61 -61.77 36.73
CA GLU A 151 12.30 -60.63 36.17
C GLU A 151 12.07 -60.45 34.65
N LYS A 152 11.60 -59.23 34.26
CA LYS A 152 12.06 -58.38 33.14
C LYS A 152 10.90 -57.58 32.53
N THR A 153 10.77 -56.33 32.93
CA THR A 153 10.16 -55.30 32.08
C THR A 153 11.25 -54.75 31.15
N PRO A 154 11.12 -54.86 29.81
CA PRO A 154 11.99 -54.13 28.91
C PRO A 154 11.62 -52.64 28.99
N LYS A 155 12.62 -51.78 29.22
CA LYS A 155 12.49 -50.33 28.99
C LYS A 155 12.18 -50.13 27.51
N ASP A 156 11.02 -49.58 27.19
CA ASP A 156 10.79 -49.00 25.87
C ASP A 156 11.65 -47.72 25.77
N THR A 157 12.59 -47.73 24.83
CA THR A 157 13.52 -46.64 24.57
C THR A 157 13.22 -45.93 23.25
N THR A 158 11.99 -46.02 22.76
CA THR A 158 11.64 -45.41 21.47
C THR A 158 11.68 -43.87 21.59
N PRO A 159 12.55 -43.17 20.84
CA PRO A 159 12.56 -41.71 20.83
C PRO A 159 11.30 -41.20 20.13
N HIS A 160 10.56 -40.30 20.79
CA HIS A 160 9.46 -39.57 20.17
C HIS A 160 9.98 -38.29 19.48
N ASP A 161 10.81 -38.47 18.45
CA ASP A 161 11.12 -37.37 17.54
C ASP A 161 10.03 -37.33 16.46
N VAL A 162 9.07 -36.42 16.63
CA VAL A 162 8.14 -36.05 15.57
C VAL A 162 8.81 -34.95 14.75
N GLU A 163 9.50 -35.34 13.69
CA GLU A 163 9.89 -34.39 12.64
C GLU A 163 8.62 -33.90 11.96
N VAL A 164 8.29 -32.62 12.20
CA VAL A 164 7.27 -31.91 11.43
C VAL A 164 7.93 -31.46 10.14
N GLU A 165 7.74 -32.22 9.07
CA GLU A 165 8.01 -31.74 7.71
C GLU A 165 7.10 -30.53 7.43
N ILE A 166 7.69 -29.35 7.38
CA ILE A 166 7.06 -28.15 6.83
C ILE A 166 7.40 -28.17 5.35
N GLU A 167 6.45 -28.57 4.50
CA GLU A 167 6.55 -28.36 3.04
C GLU A 167 6.47 -26.84 2.76
N GLU A 168 7.51 -26.31 2.11
CA GLU A 168 7.54 -24.96 1.50
C GLU A 168 6.65 -24.85 0.25
#